data_AF-A0A2M7KM72-F1
#
_entry.id   AF-A0A2M7KM72-F1
#
_cell.length_a   1.000
_cell.length_b   1.000
_cell.length_c   1.000
_cell.angle_alpha   90.00
_cell.angle_beta   90.00
_cell.angle_gamma   90.00
#
_symmetry.space_group_name_H-M   'P 1'
#
loop_
_entity.id
_entity.type
_entity.pdbx_description
1 polymer ?
#
loop_
_entity_poly.entity_id
_entity_poly.type
_entity_poly.pdbx_seq_one_letter_code
_entity_poly.pdbx_strand_id
1 'polypeptide(L)'
;MKTKALPQIEELLRGYGPLAGIWFDTPGPITPDESKKLVDLVHELQPQCLVNSRIGNNLGDYDTLGDQEIPRLPRPGLWETPDTHDDTWAYAWHDHNWKSPRELAERLVRVVSRGGTYMLNVGPDGSGRIPEQSARILREVGRWVHAHEEAIHGAGPAPFGPLAWGECTARGNTLFLHVFQWPADG
;
A
#
# COMPACT_ATOMS: atom_id res chain seq x y z
N MET A 1 -22.35 14.40 6.29
CA MET A 1 -22.35 13.11 6.99
C MET A 1 -23.68 12.33 6.88
N LYS A 2 -24.78 12.79 7.49
CA LYS A 2 -26.02 11.97 7.67
C LYS A 2 -26.78 11.57 6.40
N THR A 3 -26.77 12.39 5.35
CA THR A 3 -27.63 12.18 4.16
C THR A 3 -26.93 11.52 2.98
N LYS A 4 -25.60 11.40 3.01
CA LYS A 4 -24.78 10.93 1.89
C LYS A 4 -23.78 9.87 2.35
N ALA A 5 -22.72 10.29 3.04
CA ALA A 5 -21.63 9.41 3.46
C ALA A 5 -22.11 8.19 4.27
N LEU A 6 -22.87 8.40 5.36
CA LEU A 6 -23.33 7.29 6.20
C LEU A 6 -24.19 6.27 5.43
N PRO A 7 -25.28 6.67 4.75
CA PRO A 7 -26.08 5.73 3.95
C PRO A 7 -25.28 4.99 2.86
N GLN A 8 -24.35 5.68 2.19
CA GLN A 8 -23.54 5.06 1.13
C GLN A 8 -22.51 4.06 1.69
N ILE A 9 -21.89 4.37 2.82
CA ILE A 9 -20.96 3.45 3.49
C ILE A 9 -21.73 2.22 3.99
N GLU A 10 -22.92 2.40 4.57
CA GLU A 10 -23.77 1.29 4.97
C GLU A 10 -24.19 0.40 3.78
N GLU A 11 -24.54 1.00 2.65
CA GLU A 11 -24.84 0.27 1.40
C GLU A 11 -23.65 -0.59 0.97
N LEU A 12 -22.42 -0.04 0.97
CA LEU A 12 -21.20 -0.79 0.64
C LEU A 12 -20.98 -1.95 1.63
N LEU A 13 -21.09 -1.68 2.93
CA LEU A 13 -20.87 -2.67 4.00
C LEU A 13 -21.87 -3.83 3.96
N ARG A 14 -23.09 -3.62 3.46
CA ARG A 14 -24.11 -4.67 3.36
C ARG A 14 -24.15 -5.36 2.00
N GLY A 15 -23.82 -4.64 0.92
CA GLY A 15 -24.08 -5.07 -0.45
C GLY A 15 -22.98 -5.92 -1.10
N TYR A 16 -21.75 -5.90 -0.59
CA TYR A 16 -20.57 -6.45 -1.29
C TYR A 16 -19.94 -7.67 -0.60
N GLY A 17 -20.66 -8.30 0.34
CA GLY A 17 -20.19 -9.49 1.06
C GLY A 17 -19.16 -9.15 2.16
N PRO A 18 -18.33 -10.12 2.59
CA PRO A 18 -17.27 -9.88 3.56
C PRO A 18 -16.20 -8.94 3.00
N LEU A 19 -16.01 -7.79 3.64
CA LEU A 19 -15.01 -6.81 3.24
C LEU A 19 -13.75 -6.92 4.10
N ALA A 20 -12.57 -6.86 3.48
CA ALA A 20 -11.29 -6.87 4.18
C ALA A 20 -10.92 -5.49 4.74
N GLY A 21 -11.37 -4.40 4.10
CA GLY A 21 -11.10 -3.05 4.58
C GLY A 21 -11.97 -1.99 3.92
N ILE A 22 -12.16 -0.87 4.62
CA ILE A 22 -12.66 0.39 4.07
C ILE A 22 -11.53 1.41 4.14
N TRP A 23 -11.11 1.88 2.98
CA TRP A 23 -10.06 2.87 2.83
C TRP A 23 -10.68 4.25 2.63
N PHE A 24 -10.62 5.10 3.65
CA PHE A 24 -11.02 6.50 3.60
C PHE A 24 -9.89 7.35 3.05
N ASP A 25 -10.23 8.40 2.31
CA ASP A 25 -9.23 9.35 1.81
C ASP A 25 -9.40 10.74 2.42
N THR A 26 -8.34 11.21 3.07
CA THR A 26 -8.22 12.51 3.74
C THR A 26 -9.34 12.82 4.76
N PRO A 27 -9.02 13.11 6.03
CA PRO A 27 -10.07 13.38 7.02
C PRO A 27 -10.81 14.69 6.75
N GLY A 28 -10.24 15.62 5.98
CA GLY A 28 -10.86 16.92 5.72
C GLY A 28 -11.31 17.60 7.03
N PRO A 29 -12.50 18.23 7.08
CA PRO A 29 -13.05 18.84 8.30
C PRO A 29 -13.87 17.87 9.18
N ILE A 30 -13.65 16.54 9.10
CA ILE A 30 -14.43 15.57 9.88
C ILE A 30 -14.16 15.69 11.39
N THR A 31 -15.24 15.73 12.17
CA THR A 31 -15.13 15.79 13.64
C THR A 31 -14.79 14.41 14.25
N PRO A 32 -14.20 14.36 15.46
CA PRO A 32 -13.94 13.10 16.15
C PRO A 32 -15.18 12.20 16.29
N ASP A 33 -16.34 12.78 16.63
CA ASP A 33 -17.60 12.04 16.75
C ASP A 33 -18.06 11.45 15.42
N GLU A 34 -17.85 12.17 14.32
CA GLU A 34 -18.20 11.70 12.99
C GLU A 34 -17.27 10.58 12.51
N SER A 35 -15.95 10.71 12.70
CA SER A 35 -15.00 9.62 12.43
C SER A 35 -15.38 8.39 13.26
N LYS A 36 -15.62 8.56 14.57
CA LYS A 36 -16.00 7.46 15.45
C LYS A 36 -17.26 6.77 14.96
N LYS A 37 -18.28 7.55 14.59
CA LYS A 37 -19.53 6.98 14.07
C LYS A 37 -19.33 6.15 12.80
N LEU A 38 -18.40 6.55 11.91
CA LEU A 38 -18.07 5.77 10.72
C LEU A 38 -17.32 4.49 11.05
N VAL A 39 -16.32 4.57 11.94
CA VAL A 39 -15.56 3.39 12.40
C VAL A 39 -16.48 2.38 13.10
N ASP A 40 -17.30 2.86 14.04
CA ASP A 40 -18.27 2.01 14.75
C ASP A 40 -19.20 1.29 13.77
N LEU A 41 -19.70 1.98 12.74
CA LEU A 41 -20.57 1.39 11.72
C LEU A 41 -19.85 0.29 10.92
N VAL A 42 -18.59 0.53 10.52
CA VAL A 42 -17.78 -0.48 9.82
C VAL A 42 -17.62 -1.72 10.69
N HIS A 43 -17.20 -1.57 11.95
CA HIS A 43 -16.94 -2.69 12.84
C HIS A 43 -18.21 -3.39 13.33
N GLU A 44 -19.35 -2.70 13.41
CA GLU A 44 -20.65 -3.30 13.73
C GLU A 44 -21.13 -4.23 12.60
N LEU A 45 -21.01 -3.77 11.35
CA LEU A 45 -21.53 -4.52 10.20
C LEU A 45 -20.53 -5.53 9.63
N GLN A 46 -19.24 -5.24 9.75
CA GLN A 46 -18.13 -6.03 9.22
C GLN A 46 -17.00 -6.13 10.27
N PRO A 47 -17.13 -6.97 11.32
CA PRO A 47 -16.18 -7.02 12.44
C PRO A 47 -14.74 -7.45 12.12
N GLN A 48 -14.46 -7.85 10.88
CA GLN A 48 -13.12 -8.22 10.40
C GLN A 48 -12.55 -7.20 9.40
N CYS A 49 -13.32 -6.15 9.07
CA CYS A 49 -12.96 -5.13 8.11
C CYS A 49 -12.07 -4.08 8.77
N LEU A 50 -10.89 -3.85 8.20
CA LEU A 50 -9.95 -2.84 8.67
C LEU A 50 -10.30 -1.44 8.17
N VAL A 51 -10.10 -0.44 9.01
CA VAL A 51 -10.22 0.98 8.66
C VAL A 51 -8.84 1.61 8.66
N ASN A 52 -8.48 2.35 7.62
CA ASN A 52 -7.20 3.02 7.54
C ASN A 52 -7.16 4.34 8.33
N SER A 53 -5.97 4.81 8.72
CA SER A 53 -5.81 6.00 9.56
C SER A 53 -6.25 7.32 8.91
N ARG A 54 -6.44 7.37 7.59
CA ARG A 54 -6.95 8.57 6.89
C ARG A 54 -8.42 8.87 7.18
N ILE A 55 -9.15 8.01 7.93
CA ILE A 55 -10.43 8.37 8.56
C ILE A 55 -10.31 9.55 9.53
N GLY A 56 -9.09 9.82 10.02
CA GLY A 56 -8.76 10.92 10.92
C GLY A 56 -8.99 10.62 12.40
N ASN A 57 -8.66 11.62 13.21
CA ASN A 57 -8.91 11.63 14.65
C ASN A 57 -8.28 10.44 15.43
N ASN A 58 -7.24 9.80 14.86
CA ASN A 58 -6.54 8.63 15.40
C ASN A 58 -7.45 7.42 15.67
N LEU A 59 -8.42 7.18 14.77
CA LEU A 59 -9.41 6.10 14.91
C LEU A 59 -9.27 4.96 13.90
N GLY A 60 -8.23 4.97 13.04
CA GLY A 60 -7.96 3.87 12.13
C GLY A 60 -7.28 2.68 12.82
N ASP A 61 -7.49 1.49 12.28
CA ASP A 61 -6.90 0.22 12.73
C ASP A 61 -5.42 0.07 12.33
N TYR A 62 -5.00 0.79 11.28
CA TYR A 62 -3.62 0.78 10.79
C TYR A 62 -3.24 2.12 10.13
N ASP A 63 -1.94 2.41 10.07
CA ASP A 63 -1.43 3.66 9.52
C ASP A 63 -1.36 3.64 8.00
N THR A 64 -1.91 4.66 7.33
CA THR A 64 -1.56 4.97 5.94
C THR A 64 -0.60 6.16 5.94
N LEU A 65 0.59 5.99 5.36
CA LEU A 65 1.58 7.05 5.24
C LEU A 65 1.21 8.09 4.17
N GLY A 66 2.05 9.12 4.02
CA GLY A 66 1.95 10.05 2.92
C GLY A 66 2.06 9.38 1.55
N ASP A 67 1.58 10.07 0.53
CA ASP A 67 1.60 9.56 -0.85
C ASP A 67 3.04 9.28 -1.30
N GLN A 68 3.28 8.05 -1.77
CA GLN A 68 4.58 7.54 -2.21
C GLN A 68 5.68 7.56 -1.12
N GLU A 69 5.30 7.76 0.14
CA GLU A 69 6.23 7.87 1.27
C GLU A 69 6.76 6.49 1.66
N ILE A 70 8.09 6.37 1.79
CA ILE A 70 8.72 5.20 2.37
C ILE A 70 9.56 5.67 3.57
N PRO A 71 9.28 5.17 4.79
CA PRO A 71 10.01 5.60 5.97
C PRO A 71 11.46 5.14 5.89
N ARG A 72 12.38 5.97 6.40
CA ARG A 72 13.82 5.64 6.40
C ARG A 72 14.15 4.39 7.21
N LEU A 73 13.46 4.21 8.35
CA LEU A 73 13.68 3.13 9.31
C LEU A 73 12.42 2.26 9.44
N PRO A 74 12.56 1.00 9.86
CA PRO A 74 11.41 0.15 10.19
C PRO A 74 10.48 0.82 11.20
N ARG A 75 9.17 0.65 10.99
CA ARG A 75 8.13 1.16 11.87
C ARG A 75 7.39 0.01 12.54
N PRO A 76 7.13 0.07 13.86
CA PRO A 76 6.28 -0.89 14.52
C PRO A 76 4.80 -0.68 14.14
N GLY A 77 4.00 -1.72 14.30
CA GLY A 77 2.56 -1.68 13.99
C GLY A 77 2.25 -1.93 12.52
N LEU A 78 0.96 -2.02 12.22
CA LEU A 78 0.47 -2.19 10.85
C LEU A 78 0.47 -0.84 10.15
N TRP A 79 1.10 -0.79 8.98
CA TRP A 79 1.07 0.39 8.13
C TRP A 79 1.14 0.03 6.65
N GLU A 80 0.68 0.94 5.81
CA GLU A 80 0.80 0.85 4.37
C GLU A 80 1.27 2.18 3.78
N THR A 81 1.78 2.13 2.55
CA THR A 81 1.99 3.32 1.74
C THR A 81 1.32 3.18 0.38
N PRO A 82 0.47 4.14 -0.03
CA PRO A 82 -0.07 4.19 -1.37
C PRO A 82 0.97 4.77 -2.32
N ASP A 83 1.07 4.21 -3.53
CA ASP A 83 2.05 4.64 -4.52
C ASP A 83 1.47 4.60 -5.93
N THR A 84 2.04 5.40 -6.82
CA THR A 84 1.71 5.44 -8.24
C THR A 84 2.81 4.77 -9.06
N HIS A 85 2.46 4.22 -10.22
CA HIS A 85 3.47 3.69 -11.15
C HIS A 85 3.89 4.71 -12.21
N ASP A 86 3.25 5.89 -12.23
CA ASP A 86 3.59 7.12 -12.95
C ASP A 86 3.45 8.32 -11.98
N ASP A 87 3.18 9.54 -12.48
CA ASP A 87 2.99 10.74 -11.65
C ASP A 87 1.51 11.00 -11.29
N THR A 88 0.59 10.08 -11.63
CA THR A 88 -0.86 10.29 -11.46
C THR A 88 -1.60 9.09 -10.83
N TRP A 89 -2.73 9.38 -10.17
CA TRP A 89 -3.59 8.33 -9.58
C TRP A 89 -4.60 7.78 -10.58
N ALA A 90 -5.22 8.66 -11.38
CA ALA A 90 -6.15 8.28 -12.42
C ALA A 90 -5.43 8.20 -13.77
N TYR A 91 -6.08 7.64 -14.79
CA TYR A 91 -5.55 7.65 -16.15
C TYR A 91 -5.29 9.08 -16.63
N ALA A 92 -4.03 9.36 -16.96
CA ALA A 92 -3.59 10.60 -17.58
C ALA A 92 -2.91 10.29 -18.93
N TRP A 93 -3.61 10.57 -20.03
CA TRP A 93 -3.13 10.26 -21.39
C TRP A 93 -1.77 10.89 -21.74
N HIS A 94 -1.39 11.97 -21.07
CA HIS A 94 -0.17 12.73 -21.28
C HIS A 94 0.95 12.34 -20.30
N ASP A 95 0.64 11.58 -19.26
CA ASP A 95 1.64 11.10 -18.33
C ASP A 95 2.31 9.85 -18.90
N HIS A 96 3.61 9.96 -19.09
CA HIS A 96 4.46 8.89 -19.58
C HIS A 96 5.68 8.67 -18.68
N ASN A 97 5.68 9.26 -17.47
CA ASN A 97 6.77 9.16 -16.52
C ASN A 97 6.68 7.87 -15.71
N TRP A 98 6.69 6.74 -16.40
CA TRP A 98 6.51 5.43 -15.79
C TRP A 98 7.74 5.03 -14.96
N LYS A 99 7.51 4.67 -13.69
CA LYS A 99 8.50 3.99 -12.86
C LYS A 99 8.91 2.67 -13.53
N SER A 100 10.21 2.39 -13.53
CA SER A 100 10.72 1.15 -14.14
C SER A 100 10.31 -0.08 -13.31
N PRO A 101 10.26 -1.29 -13.90
CA PRO A 101 10.02 -2.53 -13.15
C PRO A 101 11.01 -2.71 -12.00
N ARG A 102 12.28 -2.37 -12.22
CA ARG A 102 13.33 -2.38 -11.20
C ARG A 102 13.00 -1.44 -10.05
N GLU A 103 12.64 -0.19 -10.36
CA GLU A 103 12.30 0.80 -9.34
C GLU A 103 11.12 0.35 -8.48
N LEU A 104 10.05 -0.17 -9.08
CA LEU A 104 8.90 -0.69 -8.33
C LEU A 104 9.26 -1.89 -7.47
N ALA A 105 10.12 -2.80 -7.94
CA ALA A 105 10.62 -3.91 -7.15
C ALA A 105 11.46 -3.43 -5.96
N GLU A 106 12.38 -2.48 -6.18
CA GLU A 106 13.18 -1.88 -5.11
C GLU A 106 12.29 -1.18 -4.08
N ARG A 107 11.25 -0.45 -4.52
CA ARG A 107 10.28 0.22 -3.62
C ARG A 107 9.46 -0.80 -2.82
N LEU A 108 8.96 -1.86 -3.44
CA LEU A 108 8.28 -2.96 -2.75
C LEU A 108 9.17 -3.58 -1.67
N VAL A 109 10.41 -3.94 -2.01
CA VAL A 109 11.38 -4.49 -1.04
C VAL A 109 11.61 -3.51 0.09
N ARG A 110 11.74 -2.21 -0.22
CA ARG A 110 11.94 -1.20 0.81
C ARG A 110 10.75 -1.16 1.77
N VAL A 111 9.52 -1.19 1.28
CA VAL A 111 8.33 -1.19 2.12
C VAL A 111 8.26 -2.44 3.01
N VAL A 112 8.51 -3.62 2.43
CA VAL A 112 8.56 -4.89 3.18
C VAL A 112 9.64 -4.88 4.25
N SER A 113 10.85 -4.37 3.95
CA SER A 113 11.95 -4.30 4.94
C SER A 113 11.69 -3.32 6.08
N ARG A 114 10.68 -2.46 5.96
CA ARG A 114 10.21 -1.58 7.05
C ARG A 114 8.91 -2.07 7.71
N GLY A 115 8.41 -3.24 7.30
CA GLY A 115 7.25 -3.90 7.88
C GLY A 115 5.90 -3.39 7.39
N GLY A 116 5.88 -2.74 6.22
CA GLY A 116 4.66 -2.18 5.65
C GLY A 116 4.07 -2.98 4.51
N THR A 117 2.85 -2.60 4.14
CA THR A 117 2.17 -3.05 2.92
C THR A 117 2.35 -2.03 1.80
N TYR A 118 2.68 -2.50 0.59
CA TYR A 118 2.83 -1.66 -0.59
C TYR A 118 1.55 -1.67 -1.43
N MET A 119 0.83 -0.54 -1.47
CA MET A 119 -0.40 -0.40 -2.24
C MET A 119 -0.12 0.35 -3.55
N LEU A 120 0.18 -0.39 -4.61
CA LEU A 120 0.47 0.16 -5.93
C LEU A 120 -0.82 0.43 -6.71
N ASN A 121 -1.03 1.69 -7.11
CA ASN A 121 -2.17 2.14 -7.89
C ASN A 121 -2.09 1.72 -9.37
N VAL A 122 -3.26 1.52 -9.98
CA VAL A 122 -3.44 1.33 -11.43
C VAL A 122 -4.61 2.20 -11.89
N GLY A 123 -4.41 2.99 -12.97
CA GLY A 123 -5.45 3.84 -13.56
C GLY A 123 -5.94 3.33 -14.92
N PRO A 124 -7.09 2.63 -14.99
CA PRO A 124 -7.70 2.24 -16.26
C PRO A 124 -8.16 3.44 -17.10
N ASP A 125 -8.13 3.31 -18.42
CA ASP A 125 -8.68 4.28 -19.36
C ASP A 125 -10.22 4.36 -19.28
N GLY A 126 -10.82 5.34 -19.97
CA GLY A 126 -12.28 5.53 -19.99
C GLY A 126 -13.08 4.38 -20.61
N SER A 127 -12.41 3.40 -21.23
CA SER A 127 -13.02 2.15 -21.73
C SER A 127 -12.85 0.97 -20.76
N GLY A 128 -12.22 1.19 -19.61
CA GLY A 128 -11.95 0.17 -18.60
C GLY A 128 -10.68 -0.66 -18.86
N ARG A 129 -9.82 -0.25 -19.80
CA ARG A 129 -8.58 -0.99 -20.12
C ARG A 129 -7.40 -0.42 -19.33
N ILE A 130 -6.56 -1.29 -18.80
CA ILE A 130 -5.27 -0.90 -18.23
C ILE A 130 -4.35 -0.49 -19.39
N PRO A 131 -3.68 0.68 -19.33
CA PRO A 131 -2.69 1.09 -20.34
C PRO A 131 -1.63 0.01 -20.58
N GLU A 132 -1.27 -0.23 -21.83
CA GLU A 132 -0.38 -1.35 -22.20
C GLU A 132 0.98 -1.28 -21.48
N GLN A 133 1.53 -0.06 -21.34
CA GLN A 133 2.78 0.17 -20.62
C GLN A 133 2.67 -0.20 -19.13
N SER A 134 1.60 0.22 -18.46
CA SER A 134 1.30 -0.19 -17.08
C SER A 134 1.23 -1.71 -16.96
N ALA A 135 0.46 -2.36 -17.83
CA ALA A 135 0.31 -3.81 -17.82
C ALA A 135 1.63 -4.56 -18.10
N ARG A 136 2.51 -4.03 -18.96
CA ARG A 136 3.85 -4.59 -19.22
C ARG A 136 4.73 -4.51 -17.97
N ILE A 137 4.79 -3.34 -17.33
CA ILE A 137 5.58 -3.11 -16.11
C ILE A 137 5.10 -4.02 -14.99
N LEU A 138 3.79 -4.05 -14.71
CA LEU A 138 3.21 -4.87 -13.66
C LEU A 138 3.46 -6.37 -13.87
N ARG A 139 3.43 -6.85 -15.12
CA ARG A 139 3.78 -8.25 -15.42
C ARG A 139 5.26 -8.55 -15.18
N GLU A 140 6.15 -7.60 -15.43
CA GLU A 140 7.59 -7.78 -15.16
C GLU A 140 7.89 -7.79 -13.67
N VAL A 141 7.31 -6.86 -12.92
CA VAL A 141 7.36 -6.87 -11.45
C VAL A 141 6.75 -8.16 -10.90
N GLY A 142 5.60 -8.60 -11.41
CA GLY A 142 4.95 -9.84 -10.98
C GLY A 142 5.81 -11.09 -11.23
N ARG A 143 6.51 -11.18 -12.37
CA ARG A 143 7.48 -12.25 -12.61
C ARG A 143 8.63 -12.22 -11.61
N TRP A 144 9.13 -11.03 -11.30
CA TRP A 144 10.20 -10.88 -10.31
C TRP A 144 9.72 -11.27 -8.90
N VAL A 145 8.54 -10.81 -8.47
CA VAL A 145 7.95 -11.17 -7.17
C VAL A 145 7.73 -12.68 -7.07
N HIS A 146 7.19 -13.32 -8.11
CA HIS A 146 6.98 -14.77 -8.11
C HIS A 146 8.28 -15.56 -7.95
N ALA A 147 9.36 -15.10 -8.58
CA ALA A 147 10.68 -15.74 -8.44
C ALA A 147 11.32 -15.55 -7.04
N HIS A 148 10.83 -14.59 -6.24
CA HIS A 148 11.40 -14.22 -4.94
C HIS A 148 10.34 -14.15 -3.83
N GLU A 149 9.26 -14.93 -3.95
CA GLU A 149 8.07 -14.78 -3.11
C GLU A 149 8.35 -14.91 -1.61
N GLU A 150 9.32 -15.76 -1.23
CA GLU A 150 9.68 -15.99 0.18
C GLU A 150 10.31 -14.75 0.84
N ALA A 151 10.96 -13.90 0.04
CA ALA A 151 11.59 -12.66 0.49
C ALA A 151 10.62 -11.47 0.55
N ILE A 152 9.36 -11.68 0.13
CA ILE A 152 8.32 -10.65 0.05
C ILE A 152 7.13 -11.04 0.92
N HIS A 153 6.47 -12.16 0.61
CA HIS A 153 5.26 -12.59 1.30
C HIS A 153 5.58 -13.21 2.67
N GLY A 154 5.08 -12.58 3.73
CA GLY A 154 5.34 -12.97 5.12
C GLY A 154 6.76 -12.65 5.59
N ALA A 155 7.56 -11.96 4.78
CA ALA A 155 8.81 -11.37 5.18
C ALA A 155 8.58 -9.99 5.84
N GLY A 156 9.55 -9.53 6.61
CA GLY A 156 9.48 -8.24 7.29
C GLY A 156 10.85 -7.67 7.62
N PRO A 157 10.93 -6.74 8.59
CA PRO A 157 12.18 -6.10 8.97
C PRO A 157 13.24 -7.11 9.45
N ALA A 158 14.46 -6.93 8.95
CA ALA A 158 15.65 -7.61 9.45
C ALA A 158 16.30 -6.81 10.61
N PRO A 159 17.16 -7.43 11.45
CA PRO A 159 17.80 -6.75 12.59
C PRO A 159 18.95 -5.80 12.19
N PHE A 160 18.97 -5.33 10.94
CA PHE A 160 20.01 -4.46 10.41
C PHE A 160 19.50 -3.03 10.22
N GLY A 161 20.39 -2.06 10.37
CA GLY A 161 20.15 -0.68 9.96
C GLY A 161 20.22 -0.52 8.44
N PRO A 162 20.14 0.72 7.93
CA PRO A 162 20.31 1.01 6.50
C PRO A 162 21.61 0.41 5.94
N LEU A 163 21.51 -0.28 4.81
CA LEU A 163 22.64 -0.92 4.13
C LEU A 163 23.01 -0.09 2.89
N ALA A 164 24.31 0.04 2.62
CA ALA A 164 24.79 0.90 1.53
C ALA A 164 24.44 0.35 0.13
N TRP A 165 24.32 -0.96 -0.01
CA TRP A 165 24.14 -1.67 -1.28
C TRP A 165 22.70 -2.08 -1.56
N GLY A 166 21.77 -1.92 -0.61
CA GLY A 166 20.39 -2.41 -0.77
C GLY A 166 19.64 -2.58 0.54
N GLU A 167 18.89 -3.68 0.65
CA GLU A 167 17.97 -3.93 1.76
C GLU A 167 18.07 -5.37 2.28
N CYS A 168 17.60 -5.60 3.50
CA CYS A 168 17.46 -6.94 4.05
C CYS A 168 16.06 -7.13 4.61
N THR A 169 15.46 -8.28 4.28
CA THR A 169 14.19 -8.74 4.86
C THR A 169 14.42 -10.04 5.62
N ALA A 170 13.56 -10.35 6.58
CA ALA A 170 13.64 -11.57 7.38
C ALA A 170 12.31 -12.33 7.38
N ARG A 171 12.38 -13.66 7.37
CA ARG A 171 11.24 -14.57 7.58
C ARG A 171 11.70 -15.78 8.39
N GLY A 172 11.19 -15.92 9.62
CA GLY A 172 11.68 -16.94 10.55
C GLY A 172 13.18 -16.77 10.80
N ASN A 173 13.97 -17.82 10.55
CA ASN A 173 15.43 -17.80 10.69
C ASN A 173 16.17 -17.49 9.37
N THR A 174 15.46 -17.11 8.31
CA THR A 174 16.04 -16.82 7.00
C THR A 174 16.15 -15.31 6.79
N LEU A 175 17.32 -14.87 6.34
CA LEU A 175 17.59 -13.50 5.91
C LEU A 175 17.69 -13.47 4.38
N PHE A 176 17.02 -12.51 3.77
CA PHE A 176 17.09 -12.27 2.32
C PHE A 176 17.75 -10.93 2.06
N LEU A 177 18.87 -10.96 1.33
CA LEU A 177 19.65 -9.80 0.96
C LEU A 177 19.21 -9.34 -0.44
N HIS A 178 18.68 -8.13 -0.52
CA HIS A 178 18.23 -7.51 -1.76
C HIS A 178 19.29 -6.52 -2.23
N VAL A 179 20.15 -6.95 -3.16
CA VAL A 179 21.27 -6.14 -3.65
C VAL A 179 20.79 -5.23 -4.78
N PHE A 180 20.65 -3.94 -4.48
CA PHE A 180 20.28 -2.92 -5.45
C PHE A 180 21.50 -2.40 -6.20
N GLN A 181 22.61 -2.22 -5.49
CA GLN A 181 23.87 -1.77 -6.04
C GLN A 181 24.95 -2.79 -5.69
N TRP A 182 25.46 -3.48 -6.71
CA TRP A 182 26.56 -4.41 -6.53
C TRP A 182 27.83 -3.65 -6.13
N PRO A 183 28.51 -4.05 -5.04
CA PRO A 183 29.83 -3.52 -4.71
C PRO A 183 30.83 -3.78 -5.85
N ALA A 184 31.77 -2.86 -6.04
CA ALA A 184 32.77 -2.97 -7.11
C ALA A 184 33.82 -4.07 -6.84
N ASP A 185 33.99 -4.46 -5.59
CA ASP A 185 34.97 -5.42 -5.08
C ASP A 185 34.43 -6.85 -4.91
N GLY A 186 33.13 -7.06 -5.18
CA GLY A 186 32.45 -8.35 -4.99
C GLY A 186 32.02 -8.58 -3.54
#